data_AF-A0A2V9J244-F1
#
_entry.id   AF-A0A2V9J244-F1
#
_cell.length_a   1.000
_cell.length_b   1.000
_cell.length_c   1.000
_cell.angle_alpha   90.00
_cell.angle_beta   90.00
_cell.angle_gamma   90.00
#
_symmetry.space_group_name_H-M   'P 1'
#
loop_
_entity.id
_entity.type
_entity.pdbx_description
1 polymer ?
#
loop_
_entity_poly.entity_id
_entity_poly.type
_entity_poly.pdbx_seq_one_letter_code
_entity_poly.pdbx_strand_id
1 'polypeptide(L)'
;SNVDGVERLVSVAKFLGAKLLHVSTCYVCGEADGLVEETEPIVGFYPRRKGPGDASFLHTDEIRYCRERIREITDSAGLSPRSRHGLPGRGSDDQEGGRSKDLARRLVALGRQRAEHWGWVNTYTYAKSLGEQIIAAEEGLDYAIVRPAIVESALDFPFPG
;
A
#
# COMPACT_ATOMS: atom_id res chain seq x y z
N SER A 1 1.50 -4.40 -6.48
CA SER A 1 1.07 -4.06 -5.11
C SER A 1 -0.13 -3.13 -5.17
N ASN A 2 -0.84 -2.89 -4.05
CA ASN A 2 -1.94 -1.91 -4.01
C ASN A 2 -1.49 -0.51 -4.42
N VAL A 3 -0.24 -0.15 -4.09
CA VAL A 3 0.39 1.13 -4.43
C VAL A 3 0.66 1.25 -5.92
N ASP A 4 1.24 0.22 -6.56
CA ASP A 4 1.48 0.27 -8.02
C ASP A 4 0.18 0.30 -8.83
N GLY A 5 -0.92 -0.20 -8.26
CA GLY A 5 -2.25 -0.10 -8.87
C GLY A 5 -2.71 1.36 -8.92
N VAL A 6 -2.47 2.11 -7.85
CA VAL A 6 -2.82 3.54 -7.77
C VAL A 6 -2.02 4.38 -8.76
N GLU A 7 -0.70 4.20 -8.87
CA GLU A 7 0.13 4.92 -9.85
C GLU A 7 -0.37 4.74 -11.30
N ARG A 8 -0.79 3.51 -11.64
CA ARG A 8 -1.37 3.21 -12.96
C ARG A 8 -2.74 3.85 -13.14
N LEU A 9 -3.60 3.81 -12.13
CA LEU A 9 -4.91 4.47 -12.17
C LEU A 9 -4.78 5.98 -12.36
N VAL A 10 -3.85 6.62 -11.65
CA VAL A 10 -3.52 8.04 -11.84
C VAL A 10 -3.07 8.30 -13.28
N SER A 11 -2.16 7.49 -13.80
CA SER A 11 -1.67 7.62 -15.19
C SER A 11 -2.80 7.53 -16.22
N VAL A 12 -3.71 6.55 -16.05
CA VAL A 12 -4.87 6.36 -16.93
C VAL A 12 -5.87 7.50 -16.79
N ALA A 13 -6.17 7.95 -15.57
CA ALA A 13 -7.09 9.05 -15.33
C ALA A 13 -6.59 10.34 -16.00
N LYS A 14 -5.30 10.65 -15.86
CA LYS A 14 -4.68 11.82 -16.53
C LYS A 14 -4.72 11.69 -18.05
N PHE A 15 -4.35 10.53 -18.58
CA PHE A 15 -4.38 10.27 -20.02
C PHE A 15 -5.79 10.49 -20.61
N LEU A 16 -6.82 10.10 -19.88
CA LEU A 16 -8.22 10.24 -20.30
C LEU A 16 -8.85 11.60 -19.94
N GLY A 17 -8.18 12.44 -19.16
CA GLY A 17 -8.79 13.64 -18.56
C GLY A 17 -9.99 13.30 -17.64
N ALA A 18 -9.97 12.12 -17.03
CA ALA A 18 -11.05 11.63 -16.17
C ALA A 18 -10.86 12.06 -14.72
N LYS A 19 -11.99 12.24 -14.01
CA LYS A 19 -11.99 12.45 -12.56
C LYS A 19 -11.77 11.13 -11.83
N LEU A 20 -10.98 11.14 -10.76
CA LEU A 20 -10.65 9.94 -9.97
C LEU A 20 -11.35 9.96 -8.60
N LEU A 21 -12.16 8.94 -8.31
CA LEU A 21 -12.65 8.69 -6.96
C LEU A 21 -11.84 7.55 -6.32
N HIS A 22 -11.17 7.84 -5.22
CA HIS A 22 -10.44 6.84 -4.45
C HIS A 22 -11.16 6.50 -3.15
N VAL A 23 -11.60 5.25 -3.03
CA VAL A 23 -12.16 4.73 -1.78
C VAL A 23 -11.01 4.26 -0.88
N SER A 24 -10.81 4.98 0.21
CA SER A 24 -9.82 4.71 1.24
C SER A 24 -10.51 4.17 2.50
N THR A 25 -10.08 4.59 3.69
CA THR A 25 -10.65 4.20 4.98
C THR A 25 -10.34 5.27 6.02
N CYS A 26 -11.22 5.52 6.98
CA CYS A 26 -10.92 6.47 8.07
C CYS A 26 -9.77 6.00 8.97
N TYR A 27 -9.44 4.70 8.97
CA TYR A 27 -8.34 4.14 9.73
C TYR A 27 -6.93 4.50 9.22
N VAL A 28 -6.82 5.33 8.17
CA VAL A 28 -5.53 5.91 7.78
C VAL A 28 -4.96 6.85 8.84
N CYS A 29 -5.78 7.31 9.79
CA CYS A 29 -5.34 8.09 10.96
C CYS A 29 -4.46 7.29 11.95
N GLY A 30 -4.37 5.96 11.81
CA GLY A 30 -3.57 5.10 12.67
C GLY A 30 -4.21 4.88 14.04
N GLU A 31 -3.41 4.96 15.10
CA GLU A 31 -3.83 4.74 16.51
C GLU A 31 -4.39 6.01 17.17
N ALA A 32 -4.77 7.03 16.39
CA ALA A 32 -5.31 8.27 16.93
C ALA A 32 -6.70 8.03 17.55
N ASP A 33 -6.85 8.38 18.83
CA ASP A 33 -8.11 8.29 19.56
C ASP A 33 -8.92 9.60 19.48
N GLY A 34 -10.24 9.49 19.53
CA GLY A 34 -11.16 10.63 19.56
C GLY A 34 -11.55 11.16 18.18
N LEU A 35 -11.98 12.42 18.12
CA LEU A 35 -12.35 13.06 16.86
C LEU A 35 -11.08 13.39 16.05
N VAL A 36 -10.95 12.75 14.89
CA VAL A 36 -9.90 13.07 13.92
C VAL A 36 -10.52 13.86 12.78
N GLU A 37 -10.20 15.15 12.71
CA GLU A 37 -10.63 16.01 11.62
C GLU A 37 -9.73 15.86 10.38
N GLU A 38 -10.32 16.00 9.19
CA GLU A 38 -9.59 15.97 7.91
C GLU A 38 -8.99 17.34 7.56
N THR A 39 -8.38 18.02 8.53
CA THR A 39 -7.79 19.37 8.37
C THR A 39 -6.32 19.33 7.94
N GLU A 40 -5.68 18.17 8.06
CA GLU A 40 -4.26 17.98 7.81
C GLU A 40 -3.99 17.64 6.34
N PRO A 41 -2.89 18.16 5.76
CA PRO A 41 -2.48 17.79 4.41
C PRO A 41 -2.27 16.28 4.30
N ILE A 42 -2.79 15.67 3.23
CA ILE A 42 -2.61 14.24 2.96
C ILE A 42 -1.13 13.93 2.71
N VAL A 43 -0.47 14.74 1.90
CA VAL A 43 0.94 14.54 1.53
C VAL A 43 1.82 14.79 2.76
N GLY A 44 2.63 13.79 3.13
CA GLY A 44 3.52 13.87 4.29
C GLY A 44 2.86 13.50 5.61
N PHE A 45 1.55 13.19 5.62
CA PHE A 45 0.90 12.69 6.83
C PHE A 45 1.35 11.26 7.17
N TYR A 46 1.56 11.03 8.46
CA TYR A 46 1.71 9.70 9.07
C TYR A 46 1.33 9.74 10.56
N PRO A 47 0.80 8.65 11.13
CA PRO A 47 0.24 8.66 12.49
C PRO A 47 1.22 9.05 13.60
N ARG A 48 2.50 8.62 13.53
CA ARG A 48 3.51 8.89 14.57
C ARG A 48 4.24 10.24 14.42
N ARG A 49 3.73 11.15 13.60
CA ARG A 49 4.33 12.48 13.39
C ARG A 49 4.37 13.30 14.68
N LYS A 50 5.46 14.04 14.88
CA LYS A 50 5.68 14.92 16.04
C LYS A 50 5.24 16.35 15.75
N GLY A 51 3.95 16.51 15.44
CA GLY A 51 3.33 17.78 15.12
C GLY A 51 3.47 18.21 13.65
N PRO A 52 2.95 19.39 13.26
CA PRO A 52 2.81 19.80 11.85
C PRO A 52 4.15 20.04 11.12
N GLY A 53 5.23 20.30 11.84
CA GLY A 53 6.56 20.52 11.27
C GLY A 53 7.37 19.25 11.04
N ASP A 54 6.87 18.08 11.45
CA ASP A 54 7.58 16.82 11.30
C ASP A 54 7.43 16.28 9.87
N ALA A 55 8.46 16.52 9.06
CA ALA A 55 8.53 16.10 7.66
C ALA A 55 9.34 14.80 7.48
N SER A 56 9.45 13.96 8.53
CA SER A 56 10.28 12.74 8.46
C SER A 56 9.75 11.70 7.48
N PHE A 57 8.47 11.78 7.09
CA PHE A 57 7.84 10.86 6.16
C PHE A 57 7.67 11.47 4.77
N LEU A 58 8.24 10.80 3.77
CA LEU A 58 7.99 11.06 2.36
C LEU A 58 7.53 9.76 1.70
N HIS A 59 6.31 9.74 1.16
CA HIS A 59 5.76 8.54 0.52
C HIS A 59 6.63 8.03 -0.63
N THR A 60 7.27 8.92 -1.39
CA THR A 60 8.17 8.55 -2.49
C THR A 60 9.38 7.76 -2.02
N ASP A 61 10.03 8.20 -0.94
CA ASP A 61 11.18 7.52 -0.35
C ASP A 61 10.75 6.21 0.33
N GLU A 62 9.60 6.21 1.00
CA GLU A 62 9.05 5.00 1.62
C GLU A 62 8.72 3.92 0.59
N ILE A 63 8.08 4.30 -0.53
CA ILE A 63 7.77 3.39 -1.63
C ILE A 63 9.06 2.86 -2.27
N ARG A 64 10.08 3.72 -2.45
CA ARG A 64 11.40 3.32 -2.95
C ARG A 64 12.04 2.28 -2.03
N TYR A 65 12.11 2.56 -0.74
CA TYR A 65 12.63 1.66 0.28
C TYR A 65 11.92 0.30 0.26
N CYS A 66 10.59 0.30 0.24
CA CYS A 66 9.79 -0.93 0.18
C CYS A 66 10.08 -1.73 -1.08
N ARG A 67 10.17 -1.08 -2.25
CA ARG A 67 10.48 -1.73 -3.53
C ARG A 67 11.87 -2.37 -3.53
N GLU A 68 12.86 -1.68 -3.01
CA GLU A 68 14.23 -2.19 -2.87
C GLU A 68 14.27 -3.43 -1.96
N ARG A 69 13.63 -3.34 -0.78
CA ARG A 69 13.63 -4.45 0.17
C ARG A 69 12.84 -5.66 -0.33
N ILE A 70 11.74 -5.45 -1.06
CA ILE A 70 10.99 -6.52 -1.73
C ILE A 70 11.87 -7.22 -2.77
N ARG A 71 12.66 -6.48 -3.56
CA ARG A 71 13.58 -7.06 -4.55
C ARG A 71 14.62 -7.93 -3.87
N GLU A 72 15.28 -7.43 -2.82
CA GLU A 72 16.29 -8.17 -2.06
C GLU A 72 15.73 -9.47 -1.46
N ILE A 73 14.53 -9.41 -0.87
CA ILE A 73 13.85 -10.60 -0.33
C ILE A 73 13.55 -11.61 -1.45
N THR A 74 13.05 -11.13 -2.60
CA THR A 74 12.69 -11.99 -3.73
C THR A 74 13.92 -12.62 -4.39
N ASP A 75 15.01 -11.86 -4.53
CA ASP A 75 16.27 -12.32 -5.09
C ASP A 75 16.93 -13.37 -4.19
N SER A 76 16.93 -13.15 -2.87
CA SER A 76 17.42 -14.13 -1.89
C SER A 76 16.62 -15.45 -1.89
N ALA A 77 15.36 -15.41 -2.34
CA ALA A 77 14.51 -16.59 -2.50
C ALA A 77 14.71 -17.32 -3.84
N GLY A 78 15.58 -16.81 -4.73
CA GLY A 78 15.88 -17.42 -6.03
C GLY A 78 14.78 -17.24 -7.09
N LEU A 79 13.78 -16.38 -6.83
CA LEU A 79 12.59 -16.18 -7.67
C LEU A 79 12.68 -14.96 -8.59
N SER A 80 13.87 -14.39 -8.79
CA SER A 80 14.04 -13.28 -9.72
C SER A 80 13.68 -13.72 -11.15
N PRO A 81 13.11 -12.83 -11.99
CA PRO A 81 12.81 -13.13 -13.39
C PRO A 81 14.04 -13.61 -14.18
N ARG A 82 15.26 -13.26 -13.73
CA ARG A 82 16.54 -13.68 -14.35
C ARG A 82 16.91 -15.13 -14.05
N SER A 83 16.40 -15.73 -12.98
CA SER A 83 16.69 -17.12 -12.60
C SER A 83 15.84 -18.16 -13.36
N ARG A 84 14.79 -17.74 -14.09
CA ARG A 84 13.92 -18.64 -14.87
C ARG A 84 14.53 -19.16 -16.18
N HIS A 85 15.78 -18.83 -16.49
CA HIS A 85 16.52 -19.37 -17.64
C HIS A 85 17.43 -20.57 -17.30
N GLY A 86 17.35 -21.09 -16.07
CA GLY A 86 17.97 -22.36 -15.67
C GLY A 86 17.04 -23.55 -15.91
N LEU A 87 17.60 -24.64 -16.44
CA LEU A 87 16.93 -25.90 -16.81
C LEU A 87 15.88 -26.41 -15.78
N PRO A 88 14.83 -27.13 -16.22
CA PRO A 88 13.82 -27.70 -15.34
C PRO A 88 14.43 -28.83 -14.50
N GLY A 89 14.96 -28.47 -13.34
CA GLY A 89 15.40 -29.41 -12.32
C GLY A 89 14.24 -29.80 -11.43
N ARG A 90 14.04 -31.12 -11.24
CA ARG A 90 13.14 -31.76 -10.27
C ARG A 90 13.33 -31.19 -8.85
N GLY A 91 12.70 -30.07 -8.53
CA GLY A 91 12.31 -29.76 -7.16
C GLY A 91 11.14 -30.67 -6.80
N SER A 92 11.14 -31.26 -5.60
CA SER A 92 9.88 -31.81 -5.06
C SER A 92 8.93 -30.64 -4.83
N ASP A 93 7.65 -30.78 -5.23
CA ASP A 93 6.60 -29.75 -5.04
C ASP A 93 6.59 -29.19 -3.60
N ASP A 94 6.95 -30.01 -2.62
CA ASP A 94 7.07 -29.62 -1.21
C ASP A 94 8.16 -28.57 -0.93
N GLN A 95 9.30 -28.62 -1.63
CA GLN A 95 10.37 -27.63 -1.47
C GLN A 95 10.03 -26.28 -2.11
N GLU A 96 9.39 -26.29 -3.28
CA GLU A 96 8.91 -25.07 -3.93
C GLU A 96 7.78 -24.41 -3.12
N GLY A 97 6.84 -25.22 -2.62
CA GLY A 97 5.79 -24.77 -1.70
C GLY A 97 6.35 -24.17 -0.40
N GLY A 98 7.38 -24.78 0.17
CA GLY A 98 8.09 -24.27 1.36
C GLY A 98 8.76 -22.91 1.12
N ARG A 99 9.48 -22.76 -0.01
CA ARG A 99 10.13 -21.49 -0.39
C ARG A 99 9.12 -20.38 -0.64
N SER A 100 8.01 -20.68 -1.32
CA SER A 100 6.94 -19.71 -1.56
C SER A 100 6.29 -19.24 -0.26
N LYS A 101 6.06 -20.14 0.71
CA LYS A 101 5.50 -19.79 2.02
C LYS A 101 6.47 -18.92 2.84
N ASP A 102 7.76 -19.23 2.81
CA ASP A 102 8.77 -18.41 3.51
C ASP A 102 8.90 -17.02 2.90
N LEU A 103 8.92 -16.92 1.57
CA LEU A 103 8.89 -15.65 0.85
C LEU A 103 7.66 -14.81 1.27
N ALA A 104 6.46 -15.40 1.20
CA ALA A 104 5.23 -14.72 1.60
C ALA A 104 5.31 -14.21 3.04
N ARG A 105 5.83 -15.03 3.97
CA ARG A 105 6.02 -14.64 5.38
C ARG A 105 6.96 -13.45 5.53
N ARG A 106 8.08 -13.42 4.81
CA ARG A 106 9.05 -12.31 4.86
C ARG A 106 8.46 -11.02 4.29
N LEU A 107 7.72 -11.11 3.19
CA LEU A 107 7.05 -9.95 2.59
C LEU A 107 5.96 -9.38 3.51
N VAL A 108 5.17 -10.25 4.15
CA VAL A 108 4.17 -9.84 5.15
C VAL A 108 4.85 -9.20 6.36
N ALA A 109 5.95 -9.77 6.85
CA ALA A 109 6.72 -9.22 7.97
C ALA A 109 7.28 -7.82 7.65
N LEU A 110 7.85 -7.62 6.45
CA LEU A 110 8.31 -6.31 5.98
C LEU A 110 7.18 -5.28 6.00
N GLY A 111 6.03 -5.61 5.41
CA GLY A 111 4.88 -4.70 5.39
C GLY A 111 4.44 -4.33 6.80
N ARG A 112 4.32 -5.31 7.70
CA ARG A 112 3.92 -5.07 9.09
C ARG A 112 4.92 -4.16 9.81
N GLN A 113 6.21 -4.42 9.65
CA GLN A 113 7.28 -3.62 10.23
C GLN A 113 7.20 -2.16 9.77
N ARG A 114 6.93 -1.90 8.49
CA ARG A 114 6.82 -0.53 7.96
C ARG A 114 5.56 0.19 8.42
N ALA A 115 4.43 -0.50 8.42
CA ALA A 115 3.18 0.06 8.97
C ALA A 115 3.39 0.47 10.43
N GLU A 116 3.92 -0.44 11.26
CA GLU A 116 4.18 -0.18 12.67
C GLU A 116 5.17 0.95 12.86
N HIS A 117 6.28 1.00 12.12
CA HIS A 117 7.31 2.04 12.23
C HIS A 117 6.72 3.45 12.16
N TRP A 118 5.81 3.69 11.20
CA TRP A 118 5.17 4.98 10.97
C TRP A 118 3.86 5.19 11.74
N GLY A 119 3.36 4.16 12.42
CA GLY A 119 2.20 4.22 13.32
C GLY A 119 0.87 3.78 12.73
N TRP A 120 0.86 3.10 11.58
CA TRP A 120 -0.34 2.45 11.07
C TRP A 120 -0.55 1.09 11.73
N VAL A 121 -1.79 0.84 12.15
CA VAL A 121 -2.20 -0.37 12.89
C VAL A 121 -2.03 -1.67 12.09
N ASN A 122 -2.03 -1.61 10.76
CA ASN A 122 -1.81 -2.77 9.91
C ASN A 122 -1.32 -2.36 8.50
N THR A 123 -0.95 -3.36 7.69
CA THR A 123 -0.48 -3.16 6.32
C THR A 123 -1.54 -2.60 5.38
N TYR A 124 -2.81 -2.83 5.68
CA TYR A 124 -3.92 -2.35 4.86
C TYR A 124 -4.08 -0.83 4.99
N THR A 125 -4.15 -0.29 6.21
CA THR A 125 -4.27 1.16 6.45
C THR A 125 -3.03 1.92 5.96
N TYR A 126 -1.86 1.33 6.14
CA TYR A 126 -0.61 1.83 5.58
C TYR A 126 -0.65 1.91 4.05
N ALA A 127 -1.07 0.84 3.37
CA ALA A 127 -1.16 0.82 1.91
C ALA A 127 -2.22 1.80 1.37
N LYS A 128 -3.33 2.00 2.10
CA LYS A 128 -4.35 3.01 1.77
C LYS A 128 -3.78 4.42 1.88
N SER A 129 -3.10 4.75 2.98
CA SER A 129 -2.42 6.04 3.15
C SER A 129 -1.40 6.31 2.04
N LEU A 130 -0.56 5.33 1.68
CA LEU A 130 0.38 5.49 0.56
C LEU A 130 -0.34 5.78 -0.77
N GLY A 131 -1.49 5.13 -1.01
CA GLY A 131 -2.32 5.39 -2.18
C GLY A 131 -2.88 6.81 -2.20
N GLU A 132 -3.41 7.29 -1.07
CA GLU A 132 -3.89 8.66 -0.93
C GLU A 132 -2.78 9.68 -1.20
N GLN A 133 -1.55 9.42 -0.71
CA GLN A 133 -0.42 10.32 -0.91
C GLN A 133 0.02 10.39 -2.37
N ILE A 134 0.01 9.28 -3.10
CA ILE A 134 0.29 9.28 -4.55
C ILE A 134 -0.73 10.15 -5.29
N ILE A 135 -2.02 9.99 -4.98
CA ILE A 135 -3.10 10.73 -5.64
C ILE A 135 -2.99 12.22 -5.31
N ALA A 136 -2.81 12.56 -4.03
CA ALA A 136 -2.76 13.94 -3.57
C ALA A 136 -1.49 14.69 -3.99
N ALA A 137 -0.41 13.97 -4.31
CA ALA A 137 0.82 14.57 -4.83
C ALA A 137 0.76 14.84 -6.34
N GLU A 138 -0.25 14.35 -7.05
CA GLU A 138 -0.32 14.46 -8.50
C GLU A 138 -0.91 15.80 -8.94
N GLU A 139 -0.08 16.61 -9.61
CA GLU A 139 -0.53 17.88 -10.19
C GLU A 139 -1.47 17.67 -11.39
N GLY A 140 -2.53 18.48 -11.43
CA GLY A 140 -3.50 18.50 -12.53
C GLY A 140 -4.45 17.29 -12.56
N LEU A 141 -4.52 16.50 -11.49
CA LEU A 141 -5.51 15.43 -11.34
C LEU A 141 -6.73 15.93 -10.58
N ASP A 142 -7.90 15.85 -11.19
CA ASP A 142 -9.18 16.04 -10.48
C ASP A 142 -9.52 14.77 -9.69
N TYR A 143 -9.49 14.82 -8.36
CA TYR A 143 -9.79 13.67 -7.53
C TYR A 143 -10.68 13.97 -6.31
N ALA A 144 -11.27 12.90 -5.78
CA ALA A 144 -11.89 12.87 -4.46
C ALA A 144 -11.45 11.61 -3.72
N ILE A 145 -11.19 11.74 -2.42
CA ILE A 145 -10.87 10.63 -1.52
C ILE A 145 -12.02 10.47 -0.54
N VAL A 146 -12.54 9.25 -0.39
CA VAL A 146 -13.61 8.92 0.55
C VAL A 146 -13.07 7.93 1.56
N ARG A 147 -13.22 8.23 2.85
CA ARG A 147 -12.66 7.45 3.97
C ARG A 147 -13.76 6.81 4.83
N PRO A 148 -14.46 5.77 4.34
CA PRO A 148 -15.48 5.08 5.14
C PRO A 148 -14.87 4.37 6.35
N ALA A 149 -15.64 4.24 7.43
CA ALA A 149 -15.25 3.47 8.62
C ALA A 149 -15.40 1.96 8.41
N ILE A 150 -16.51 1.54 7.81
CA ILE A 150 -16.76 0.16 7.42
C ILE A 150 -17.29 0.20 5.99
N VAL A 151 -16.78 -0.70 5.15
CA VAL A 151 -17.40 -1.01 3.87
C VAL A 151 -18.12 -2.33 4.08
N GLU A 152 -19.43 -2.28 4.33
CA GLU A 152 -20.23 -3.49 4.43
C GLU A 152 -20.52 -4.05 3.02
N SER A 153 -20.64 -5.36 2.92
CA SER A 153 -21.13 -6.05 1.73
C SER A 153 -22.65 -6.19 1.80
N ALA A 154 -23.29 -6.33 0.63
CA ALA A 154 -24.73 -6.41 0.47
C ALA A 154 -25.46 -7.26 1.53
N LEU A 155 -26.51 -6.69 2.15
CA LEU A 155 -27.43 -7.36 3.07
C LEU A 155 -28.06 -8.61 2.43
N ASP A 156 -28.21 -8.64 1.10
CA ASP A 156 -28.67 -9.80 0.34
C ASP A 156 -28.13 -9.83 -1.10
N PHE A 157 -27.93 -11.03 -1.67
CA PHE A 157 -27.40 -11.22 -3.03
C PHE A 157 -28.54 -11.42 -4.06
N PRO A 158 -28.52 -10.81 -5.26
CA PRO A 158 -27.47 -9.94 -5.78
C PRO A 158 -27.58 -8.48 -5.33
N PHE A 159 -28.68 -8.03 -4.70
CA PHE A 159 -28.86 -6.74 -4.01
C PHE A 159 -30.03 -6.89 -3.00
N PRO A 160 -30.03 -6.22 -1.82
CA PRO A 160 -29.64 -4.83 -1.64
C PRO A 160 -28.71 -4.53 -0.46
N GLY A 161 -27.67 -3.75 -0.77
CA GLY A 161 -27.06 -2.77 0.13
C GLY A 161 -26.03 -3.32 1.08
#